data_AF-A0AAD6TS54-F1
#
_entry.id   AF-A0AAD6TS54-F1
#
_cell.length_a   1.000
_cell.length_b   1.000
_cell.length_c   1.000
_cell.angle_alpha   90.00
_cell.angle_beta   90.00
_cell.angle_gamma   90.00
#
_symmetry.space_group_name_H-M   'P 1'
#
loop_
_entity.id
_entity.type
_entity.pdbx_description
1 polymer ?
#
loop_
_entity_poly.entity_id
_entity_poly.type
_entity_poly.pdbx_seq_one_letter_code
_entity_poly.pdbx_strand_id
1 'polypeptide(L)'
;MHLVPRTLLLGLLAGTAWAQLSSYESFLDVVSEWPPGPGAPLVPQQPDSELTAMMAEIDPARIKAIITKLVSFGTPDPLRGIGAARDWIASEMRTFAATSGGRMTVTVPMSRATLQEPSGNIIQPTVISNVVATLKGSTDLNRIYVVSGHYDSRVSNVTNFVDDATRCRGTEPYPDDDASGVAVSMELARVMASHRPAATIMFVAVAGEEQGLFGSTFLAGTLAI
;
A
#
# COMPACT_ATOMS: atom_id res chain seq x y z
N MET A 1 -41.05 -9.67 52.62
CA MET A 1 -42.45 -10.11 52.51
C MET A 1 -43.10 -9.30 51.40
N HIS A 2 -43.74 -9.97 50.44
CA HIS A 2 -44.42 -9.44 49.24
C HIS A 2 -43.53 -8.91 48.10
N LEU A 3 -43.79 -9.16 46.81
CA LEU A 3 -44.65 -10.06 46.04
C LEU A 3 -44.14 -9.92 44.57
N VAL A 4 -43.94 -11.04 43.88
CA VAL A 4 -43.82 -11.18 42.40
C VAL A 4 -45.21 -10.82 41.77
N PRO A 5 -45.51 -10.76 40.43
CA PRO A 5 -44.72 -11.04 39.21
C PRO A 5 -45.11 -10.27 37.88
N ARG A 6 -44.45 -10.65 36.76
CA ARG A 6 -45.03 -11.09 35.45
C ARG A 6 -45.23 -10.11 34.25
N THR A 7 -44.56 -10.48 33.12
CA THR A 7 -45.04 -10.58 31.70
C THR A 7 -45.40 -9.31 30.89
N LEU A 8 -45.35 -9.20 29.55
CA LEU A 8 -44.92 -9.96 28.34
C LEU A 8 -45.21 -9.05 27.10
N LEU A 9 -44.41 -9.09 26.00
CA LEU A 9 -44.84 -9.19 24.56
C LEU A 9 -43.61 -9.00 23.64
N LEU A 10 -43.16 -10.01 22.86
CA LEU A 10 -43.51 -10.34 21.46
C LEU A 10 -43.40 -9.12 20.49
N GLY A 11 -42.69 -9.14 19.34
CA GLY A 11 -42.14 -10.24 18.56
C GLY A 11 -41.26 -9.76 17.38
N LEU A 12 -40.82 -10.77 16.60
CA LEU A 12 -39.87 -10.81 15.48
C LEU A 12 -39.87 -9.64 14.46
N LEU A 13 -38.68 -9.34 13.92
CA LEU A 13 -38.28 -9.64 12.52
C LEU A 13 -36.87 -9.07 12.23
N ALA A 14 -35.85 -9.93 12.10
CA ALA A 14 -34.69 -9.74 11.21
C ALA A 14 -33.71 -10.91 11.37
N GLY A 15 -33.91 -11.96 10.58
CA GLY A 15 -32.86 -12.96 10.37
C GLY A 15 -31.73 -12.34 9.54
N THR A 16 -30.51 -12.36 10.07
CA THR A 16 -29.17 -12.48 9.42
C THR A 16 -28.04 -11.69 10.09
N ALA A 17 -28.26 -10.94 11.19
CA ALA A 17 -27.19 -10.17 11.85
C ALA A 17 -26.38 -10.90 12.94
N TRP A 18 -26.69 -12.16 13.27
CA TRP A 18 -26.16 -12.80 14.48
C TRP A 18 -24.80 -13.50 14.33
N ALA A 19 -24.29 -13.71 13.11
CA ALA A 19 -23.02 -14.43 12.92
C ALA A 19 -21.76 -13.55 13.06
N GLN A 20 -21.89 -12.22 12.98
CA GLN A 20 -20.74 -11.31 12.86
C GLN A 20 -20.43 -10.52 14.15
N LEU A 21 -21.30 -10.60 15.16
CA LEU A 21 -21.06 -10.02 16.50
C LEU A 21 -20.26 -10.98 17.42
N SER A 22 -20.31 -12.29 17.20
CA SER A 22 -19.62 -13.25 18.09
C SER A 22 -18.09 -13.19 18.00
N SER A 23 -17.55 -12.79 16.85
CA SER A 23 -16.10 -12.71 16.62
C SER A 23 -15.46 -11.43 17.18
N TYR A 24 -16.24 -10.38 17.44
CA TYR A 24 -15.75 -9.15 18.07
C TYR A 24 -15.71 -9.29 19.59
N GLU A 25 -16.75 -9.90 20.18
CA GLU A 25 -16.78 -10.23 21.62
C GLU A 25 -15.62 -11.16 22.00
N SER A 26 -15.31 -12.17 21.17
CA SER A 26 -14.21 -13.11 21.43
C SER A 26 -12.81 -12.47 21.36
N PHE A 27 -12.65 -11.39 20.59
CA PHE A 27 -11.36 -10.68 20.52
C PHE A 27 -11.16 -9.82 21.77
N LEU A 28 -12.22 -9.20 22.30
CA LEU A 28 -12.18 -8.40 23.52
C LEU A 28 -11.90 -9.25 24.77
N ASP A 29 -12.35 -10.51 24.81
CA ASP A 29 -12.02 -11.45 25.88
C ASP A 29 -10.50 -11.73 25.97
N VAL A 30 -9.80 -11.80 24.84
CA VAL A 30 -8.35 -12.06 24.79
C VAL A 30 -7.52 -10.85 25.29
N VAL A 31 -8.04 -9.63 25.16
CA VAL A 31 -7.36 -8.42 25.66
C VAL A 31 -7.50 -8.26 27.18
N SER A 32 -8.48 -8.93 27.79
CA SER A 32 -8.75 -8.85 29.24
C SER A 32 -7.73 -9.58 30.11
N GLU A 33 -6.92 -10.47 29.52
CA GLU A 33 -5.91 -11.28 30.23
C GLU A 33 -4.47 -10.75 30.11
N TRP A 34 -4.24 -9.61 29.43
CA TRP A 34 -2.90 -9.05 29.30
C TRP A 34 -2.41 -8.51 30.66
N PRO A 35 -1.19 -8.86 31.14
CA PRO A 35 -0.67 -8.33 32.40
C PRO A 35 -0.65 -6.80 32.34
N PRO A 36 -1.01 -6.09 33.43
CA PRO A 36 -0.97 -4.63 33.45
C PRO A 36 0.48 -4.17 33.23
N GLY A 37 0.81 -3.85 31.98
CA GLY A 37 2.07 -3.22 31.61
C GLY A 37 2.08 -1.76 32.06
N PRO A 38 3.24 -1.08 32.00
CA PRO A 38 3.36 0.33 32.41
C PRO A 38 2.60 1.32 31.49
N GLY A 39 1.93 0.82 30.45
CA GLY A 39 1.19 1.62 29.49
C GLY A 39 -0.24 1.92 29.94
N ALA A 40 -0.80 3.03 29.45
CA ALA A 40 -2.22 3.28 29.54
C ALA A 40 -2.96 2.52 28.41
N PRO A 41 -4.23 2.11 28.61
CA PRO A 41 -5.07 1.63 27.53
C PRO A 41 -5.10 2.65 26.38
N LEU A 42 -4.95 2.17 25.15
CA LEU A 42 -5.13 3.02 23.97
C LEU A 42 -6.57 3.53 23.96
N VAL A 43 -6.73 4.85 24.00
CA VAL A 43 -8.04 5.48 23.79
C VAL A 43 -8.27 5.55 22.28
N PRO A 44 -9.32 4.91 21.73
CA PRO A 44 -9.61 5.00 20.31
C PRO A 44 -9.80 6.46 19.90
N GLN A 45 -8.94 6.94 19.00
CA GLN A 45 -9.11 8.26 18.43
C GLN A 45 -10.25 8.20 17.42
N GLN A 46 -11.31 8.97 17.66
CA GLN A 46 -12.38 9.11 16.67
C GLN A 46 -11.82 9.86 15.45
N PRO A 47 -12.07 9.39 14.22
CA PRO A 47 -11.65 10.10 13.03
C PRO A 47 -12.34 11.46 13.00
N ASP A 48 -11.59 12.50 12.69
CA ASP A 48 -12.19 13.81 12.45
C ASP A 48 -12.96 13.83 11.12
N SER A 49 -13.61 14.96 10.83
CA SER A 49 -14.39 15.11 9.60
C SER A 49 -13.53 15.06 8.33
N GLU A 50 -12.26 15.48 8.41
CA GLU A 50 -11.37 15.47 7.25
C GLU A 50 -10.96 14.03 6.91
N LEU A 51 -10.55 13.25 7.91
CA LEU A 51 -10.23 11.83 7.75
C LEU A 51 -11.45 11.04 7.27
N THR A 52 -12.63 11.30 7.84
CA THR A 52 -13.87 10.65 7.41
C THR A 52 -14.19 10.96 5.94
N ALA A 53 -13.97 12.21 5.49
CA ALA A 53 -14.15 12.59 4.09
C ALA A 53 -13.13 11.88 3.18
N MET A 54 -11.85 11.86 3.55
CA MET A 54 -10.81 11.13 2.79
C MET A 54 -11.14 9.65 2.66
N MET A 55 -11.60 8.99 3.73
CA MET A 55 -12.00 7.58 3.70
C MET A 55 -13.16 7.33 2.75
N ALA A 56 -14.11 8.27 2.63
CA ALA A 56 -15.22 8.17 1.69
C ALA A 56 -14.79 8.35 0.22
N GLU A 57 -13.64 8.96 -0.04
CA GLU A 57 -13.08 9.09 -1.39
C GLU A 57 -12.34 7.84 -1.87
N ILE A 58 -11.97 6.91 -0.98
CA ILE A 58 -11.28 5.66 -1.34
C ILE A 58 -12.22 4.79 -2.17
N ASP A 59 -11.76 4.38 -3.35
CA ASP A 59 -12.56 3.59 -4.29
C ASP A 59 -11.97 2.18 -4.48
N PRO A 60 -12.61 1.13 -3.95
CA PRO A 60 -12.19 -0.26 -4.15
C PRO A 60 -12.11 -0.68 -5.62
N ALA A 61 -12.94 -0.09 -6.50
CA ALA A 61 -12.90 -0.38 -7.93
C ALA A 61 -11.63 0.17 -8.58
N ARG A 62 -11.15 1.33 -8.14
CA ARG A 62 -9.86 1.89 -8.58
C ARG A 62 -8.69 1.05 -8.12
N ILE A 63 -8.68 0.63 -6.85
CA ILE A 63 -7.65 -0.27 -6.31
C ILE A 63 -7.57 -1.56 -7.15
N LYS A 64 -8.72 -2.20 -7.40
CA LYS A 64 -8.81 -3.39 -8.25
C LYS A 64 -8.32 -3.13 -9.68
N ALA A 65 -8.66 -1.98 -10.26
CA ALA A 65 -8.23 -1.60 -11.60
C ALA A 65 -6.71 -1.42 -11.68
N ILE A 66 -6.09 -0.80 -10.67
CA ILE A 66 -4.64 -0.66 -10.57
C ILE A 66 -3.97 -2.02 -10.50
N ILE A 67 -4.42 -2.91 -9.60
CA ILE A 67 -3.89 -4.27 -9.48
C ILE A 67 -3.99 -5.02 -10.81
N THR A 68 -5.17 -5.01 -11.43
CA THR A 68 -5.40 -5.68 -12.73
C THR A 68 -4.49 -5.11 -13.81
N LYS A 69 -4.27 -3.79 -13.81
CA LYS A 69 -3.39 -3.13 -14.77
C LYS A 69 -1.93 -3.51 -14.54
N LEU A 70 -1.46 -3.54 -13.30
CA LEU A 70 -0.10 -3.96 -12.95
C LEU A 70 0.17 -5.39 -13.40
N VAL A 71 -0.74 -6.32 -13.11
CA VAL A 71 -0.66 -7.72 -13.59
C VAL A 71 -0.62 -7.79 -15.12
N SER A 72 -1.34 -6.92 -15.83
CA SER A 72 -1.39 -6.97 -17.30
C SER A 72 -0.06 -6.68 -17.98
N PHE A 73 0.91 -6.04 -17.30
CA PHE A 73 2.21 -5.78 -17.88
C PHE A 73 3.00 -7.08 -18.09
N GLY A 74 2.82 -8.11 -17.25
CA GLY A 74 3.57 -9.37 -17.34
C GLY A 74 5.10 -9.18 -17.26
N THR A 75 5.85 -10.22 -17.56
CA THR A 75 7.31 -10.16 -17.84
C THR A 75 7.60 -10.94 -19.13
N PRO A 76 8.72 -10.70 -19.85
CA PRO A 76 9.84 -9.79 -19.58
C PRO A 76 10.07 -8.71 -20.66
N ASP A 77 9.10 -8.52 -21.56
CA ASP A 77 9.23 -7.69 -22.76
C ASP A 77 9.38 -6.17 -22.43
N PRO A 78 10.10 -5.34 -23.21
CA PRO A 78 10.33 -3.90 -22.92
C PRO A 78 9.15 -2.96 -23.17
N LEU A 79 8.20 -3.32 -24.05
CA LEU A 79 6.92 -2.63 -24.28
C LEU A 79 5.84 -3.13 -23.29
N ARG A 80 6.18 -4.19 -22.56
CA ARG A 80 5.48 -4.80 -21.45
C ARG A 80 6.45 -4.77 -20.24
N GLY A 81 6.28 -5.58 -19.20
CA GLY A 81 7.34 -5.70 -18.18
C GLY A 81 7.51 -4.53 -17.21
N ILE A 82 8.56 -4.65 -16.39
CA ILE A 82 8.85 -3.74 -15.26
C ILE A 82 9.04 -2.28 -15.69
N GLY A 83 9.66 -2.03 -16.85
CA GLY A 83 9.85 -0.68 -17.38
C GLY A 83 8.53 0.00 -17.74
N ALA A 84 7.65 -0.71 -18.45
CA ALA A 84 6.32 -0.21 -18.80
C ALA A 84 5.45 0.01 -17.55
N ALA A 85 5.53 -0.89 -16.56
CA ALA A 85 4.84 -0.73 -15.28
C ALA A 85 5.29 0.54 -14.55
N ARG A 86 6.61 0.75 -14.42
CA ARG A 86 7.20 1.97 -13.82
C ARG A 86 6.70 3.24 -14.50
N ASP A 87 6.77 3.27 -15.83
CA ASP A 87 6.42 4.47 -16.60
C ASP A 87 4.92 4.76 -16.50
N TRP A 88 4.09 3.72 -16.46
CA TRP A 88 2.65 3.83 -16.21
C TRP A 88 2.34 4.34 -14.79
N ILE A 89 2.92 3.76 -13.74
CA ILE A 89 2.76 4.22 -12.35
C ILE A 89 3.14 5.71 -12.25
N ALA A 90 4.29 6.08 -12.81
CA ALA A 90 4.76 7.46 -12.81
C ALA A 90 3.82 8.40 -13.58
N SER A 91 3.22 7.93 -14.69
CA SER A 91 2.24 8.72 -15.43
C SER A 91 0.97 8.97 -14.61
N GLU A 92 0.41 7.94 -13.98
CA GLU A 92 -0.78 8.04 -13.13
C GLU A 92 -0.52 8.97 -11.93
N MET A 93 0.59 8.75 -11.21
CA MET A 93 0.95 9.60 -10.07
C MET A 93 1.16 11.07 -10.47
N ARG A 94 1.63 11.36 -11.70
CA ARG A 94 1.71 12.74 -12.20
C ARG A 94 0.33 13.36 -12.43
N THR A 95 -0.66 12.58 -12.85
CA THR A 95 -2.05 13.06 -12.95
C THR A 95 -2.61 13.43 -11.58
N PHE A 96 -2.28 12.64 -10.54
CA PHE A 96 -2.67 12.94 -9.15
C PHE A 96 -1.93 14.19 -8.66
N ALA A 97 -0.62 14.29 -8.91
CA ALA A 97 0.17 15.44 -8.51
C ALA A 97 -0.33 16.76 -9.12
N ALA A 98 -0.89 16.73 -10.33
CA ALA A 98 -1.48 17.91 -10.98
C ALA A 98 -2.65 18.52 -10.19
N THR A 99 -3.38 17.74 -9.38
CA THR A 99 -4.48 18.24 -8.53
C THR A 99 -3.98 18.89 -7.24
N SER A 100 -2.69 18.74 -6.92
CA SER A 100 -2.13 19.22 -5.64
C SER A 100 -1.82 20.72 -5.60
N GLY A 101 -1.91 21.43 -6.73
CA GLY A 101 -1.45 22.81 -6.84
C GLY A 101 0.06 22.95 -6.67
N GLY A 102 0.83 21.96 -7.14
CA GLY A 102 2.30 21.96 -7.12
C GLY A 102 2.95 21.50 -5.80
N ARG A 103 2.15 20.96 -4.86
CA ARG A 103 2.66 20.47 -3.57
C ARG A 103 3.16 19.02 -3.63
N MET A 104 2.70 18.27 -4.62
CA MET A 104 3.17 16.93 -4.92
C MET A 104 4.10 16.94 -6.12
N THR A 105 5.24 16.26 -6.00
CA THR A 105 6.18 16.03 -7.11
C THR A 105 6.37 14.53 -7.32
N VAL A 106 6.66 14.12 -8.56
CA VAL A 106 6.90 12.71 -8.91
C VAL A 106 8.29 12.57 -9.51
N THR A 107 9.11 11.73 -8.92
CA THR A 107 10.48 11.43 -9.39
C THR A 107 10.63 9.96 -9.73
N VAL A 108 11.47 9.69 -10.73
CA VAL A 108 11.87 8.34 -11.14
C VAL A 108 13.38 8.34 -11.35
N PRO A 109 14.19 8.13 -10.30
CA PRO A 109 15.64 8.20 -10.42
C PRO A 109 16.17 7.12 -11.37
N MET A 110 16.85 7.56 -12.43
CA MET A 110 17.51 6.71 -13.43
C MET A 110 18.92 7.25 -13.68
N SER A 111 19.81 7.04 -12.73
CA SER A 111 21.20 7.52 -12.81
C SER A 111 22.19 6.39 -12.51
N ARG A 112 23.49 6.71 -12.56
CA ARG A 112 24.53 5.75 -12.14
C ARG A 112 24.39 5.35 -10.66
N ALA A 113 23.76 6.18 -9.82
CA ALA A 113 23.50 5.85 -8.42
C ALA A 113 22.43 4.75 -8.25
N THR A 114 21.58 4.55 -9.25
CA THR A 114 20.55 3.49 -9.29
C THR A 114 20.99 2.28 -10.12
N LEU A 115 22.21 2.28 -10.64
CA LEU A 115 22.76 1.13 -11.37
C LEU A 115 23.28 0.11 -10.36
N GLN A 116 22.63 -1.04 -10.31
CA GLN A 116 23.07 -2.19 -9.52
C GLN A 116 23.94 -3.08 -10.40
N GLU A 117 25.22 -3.18 -10.05
CA GLU A 117 26.14 -4.16 -10.62
C GLU A 117 25.74 -5.59 -10.22
N PRO A 118 26.16 -6.64 -10.95
CA PRO A 118 25.80 -8.01 -10.64
C PRO A 118 26.03 -8.38 -9.17
N SER A 119 24.97 -8.82 -8.49
CA SER A 119 24.97 -9.17 -7.08
C SER A 119 23.74 -10.01 -6.75
N GLY A 120 23.94 -11.13 -6.05
CA GLY A 120 22.85 -12.04 -5.70
C GLY A 120 22.07 -12.52 -6.92
N ASN A 121 20.79 -12.15 -6.98
CA ASN A 121 19.86 -12.53 -8.05
C ASN A 121 19.88 -11.59 -9.27
N ILE A 122 20.70 -10.52 -9.24
CA ILE A 122 20.96 -9.65 -10.40
C ILE A 122 22.22 -10.15 -11.08
N ILE A 123 22.09 -10.74 -12.28
CA ILE A 123 23.20 -11.37 -13.00
C ILE A 123 23.86 -10.46 -14.05
N GLN A 124 23.25 -9.30 -14.34
CA GLN A 124 23.76 -8.30 -15.27
C GLN A 124 23.49 -6.88 -14.72
N PRO A 125 24.29 -5.87 -15.09
CA PRO A 125 24.06 -4.50 -14.64
C PRO A 125 22.62 -4.06 -14.93
N THR A 126 21.89 -3.68 -13.89
CA THR A 126 20.46 -3.38 -13.97
C THR A 126 20.16 -2.07 -13.26
N VAL A 127 19.40 -1.18 -13.92
CA VAL A 127 18.94 0.07 -13.30
C VAL A 127 17.71 -0.22 -12.46
N ILE A 128 17.80 0.01 -11.14
CA ILE A 128 16.71 -0.18 -10.19
C ILE A 128 16.09 1.18 -9.87
N SER A 129 14.90 1.45 -10.40
CA SER A 129 14.27 2.77 -10.33
C SER A 129 12.97 2.75 -9.56
N ASN A 130 12.93 3.38 -8.40
CA ASN A 130 11.67 3.60 -7.69
C ASN A 130 10.85 4.70 -8.39
N VAL A 131 9.53 4.63 -8.26
CA VAL A 131 8.63 5.77 -8.50
C VAL A 131 8.27 6.38 -7.16
N VAL A 132 8.57 7.67 -6.99
CA VAL A 132 8.38 8.36 -5.70
C VAL A 132 7.52 9.60 -5.93
N ALA A 133 6.30 9.59 -5.39
CA ALA A 133 5.44 10.76 -5.31
C ALA A 133 5.55 11.38 -3.91
N THR A 134 6.10 12.59 -3.82
CA THR A 134 6.31 13.30 -2.54
C THR A 134 5.31 14.43 -2.41
N LEU A 135 4.35 14.30 -1.50
CA LEU A 135 3.45 15.36 -1.08
C LEU A 135 4.09 16.15 0.07
N LYS A 136 4.46 17.39 -0.20
CA LYS A 136 5.12 18.26 0.78
C LYS A 136 4.16 18.63 1.92
N GLY A 137 4.63 18.46 3.16
CA GLY A 137 3.91 18.87 4.36
C GLY A 137 3.70 20.38 4.45
N SER A 138 2.81 20.82 5.32
CA SER A 138 2.49 22.24 5.52
C SER A 138 3.31 22.89 6.64
N THR A 139 3.66 22.15 7.69
CA THR A 139 4.27 22.72 8.91
C THR A 139 5.45 21.93 9.44
N ASP A 140 5.52 20.62 9.17
CA ASP A 140 6.52 19.71 9.74
C ASP A 140 7.23 18.94 8.61
N LEU A 141 8.03 19.66 7.84
CA LEU A 141 8.65 19.15 6.62
C LEU A 141 9.66 18.02 6.86
N ASN A 142 10.25 17.97 8.06
CA ASN A 142 11.27 17.00 8.44
C ASN A 142 10.67 15.68 8.93
N ARG A 143 9.38 15.66 9.29
CA ARG A 143 8.66 14.42 9.52
C ARG A 143 8.15 13.88 8.20
N ILE A 144 8.64 12.70 7.85
CA ILE A 144 8.32 12.02 6.59
C ILE A 144 7.62 10.70 6.93
N TYR A 145 6.41 10.52 6.41
CA TYR A 145 5.76 9.21 6.36
C TYR A 145 6.00 8.61 4.98
N VAL A 146 6.42 7.34 4.95
CA VAL A 146 6.60 6.60 3.70
C VAL A 146 5.53 5.51 3.65
N VAL A 147 4.76 5.48 2.56
CA VAL A 147 3.85 4.38 2.24
C VAL A 147 4.36 3.77 0.94
N SER A 148 4.61 2.46 0.96
CA SER A 148 5.27 1.78 -0.15
C SER A 148 4.69 0.41 -0.44
N GLY A 149 4.78 0.02 -1.72
CA GLY A 149 4.76 -1.38 -2.15
C GLY A 149 5.77 -1.61 -3.28
N HIS A 150 6.10 -2.85 -3.62
CA HIS A 150 7.01 -3.15 -4.72
C HIS A 150 6.29 -3.51 -6.02
N TYR A 151 6.79 -2.99 -7.14
CA TYR A 151 6.16 -3.18 -8.44
C TYR A 151 6.92 -4.17 -9.35
N ASP A 152 8.04 -4.70 -8.88
CA ASP A 152 8.74 -5.79 -9.56
C ASP A 152 8.16 -7.15 -9.17
N SER A 153 8.17 -8.07 -10.13
CA SER A 153 7.86 -9.49 -9.93
C SER A 153 8.86 -10.31 -10.74
N ARG A 154 9.09 -11.56 -10.34
CA ARG A 154 10.02 -12.44 -11.04
C ARG A 154 9.55 -13.89 -11.11
N VAL A 155 10.09 -14.60 -12.08
CA VAL A 155 10.07 -16.07 -12.08
C VAL A 155 11.15 -16.59 -11.11
N SER A 156 10.93 -17.75 -10.48
CA SER A 156 11.85 -18.26 -9.45
C SER A 156 13.26 -18.58 -9.99
N ASN A 157 13.39 -18.94 -11.27
CA ASN A 157 14.69 -19.15 -11.91
C ASN A 157 15.22 -17.83 -12.47
N VAL A 158 16.26 -17.26 -11.84
CA VAL A 158 16.88 -15.97 -12.24
C VAL A 158 17.50 -15.95 -13.63
N THR A 159 17.70 -17.12 -14.26
CA THR A 159 18.19 -17.23 -15.65
C THR A 159 17.07 -17.39 -16.67
N ASN A 160 15.81 -17.43 -16.23
CA ASN A 160 14.66 -17.55 -17.10
C ASN A 160 14.12 -16.15 -17.47
N PHE A 161 14.49 -15.72 -18.67
CA PHE A 161 14.07 -14.44 -19.26
C PHE A 161 12.97 -14.61 -20.31
N VAL A 162 12.21 -15.70 -20.25
CA VAL A 162 11.18 -16.04 -21.24
C VAL A 162 9.81 -16.14 -20.57
N ASP A 163 9.75 -16.75 -19.39
CA ASP A 163 8.48 -16.98 -18.71
C ASP A 163 7.90 -15.71 -18.07
N ASP A 164 6.58 -15.68 -18.05
CA ASP A 164 5.80 -14.62 -17.43
C ASP A 164 5.65 -14.89 -15.93
N ALA A 165 6.23 -14.02 -15.10
CA ALA A 165 6.18 -14.08 -13.64
C ALA A 165 4.75 -14.08 -13.11
N THR A 166 3.80 -13.48 -13.85
CA THR A 166 2.38 -13.49 -13.48
C THR A 166 1.75 -14.88 -13.56
N ARG A 167 2.43 -15.86 -14.17
CA ARG A 167 1.97 -17.25 -14.32
C ARG A 167 2.78 -18.26 -13.49
N CYS A 168 3.80 -17.81 -12.76
CA CYS A 168 4.72 -18.67 -12.04
C CYS A 168 4.16 -19.16 -10.69
N ARG A 169 3.05 -19.92 -10.76
CA ARG A 169 2.60 -20.99 -9.84
C ARG A 169 1.23 -21.39 -10.37
N GLY A 170 1.04 -22.66 -10.74
CA GLY A 170 -0.10 -23.19 -11.51
C GLY A 170 -1.51 -23.09 -10.91
N THR A 171 -1.75 -22.16 -9.98
CA THR A 171 -3.05 -21.83 -9.41
C THR A 171 -3.10 -20.33 -9.13
N GLU A 172 -3.75 -19.58 -10.04
CA GLU A 172 -4.02 -18.13 -9.99
C GLU A 172 -2.75 -17.21 -9.94
N PRO A 173 -2.71 -16.09 -10.68
CA PRO A 173 -1.66 -15.09 -10.50
C PRO A 173 -1.69 -14.65 -9.03
N TYR A 174 -0.54 -14.60 -8.35
CA TYR A 174 -0.44 -14.07 -6.98
C TYR A 174 -0.24 -12.56 -7.09
N PRO A 175 -1.31 -11.74 -7.20
CA PRO A 175 -1.20 -10.31 -7.49
C PRO A 175 -0.80 -9.53 -6.22
N ASP A 176 -0.73 -10.23 -5.09
CA ASP A 176 -0.56 -9.68 -3.75
C ASP A 176 0.91 -9.54 -3.35
N ASP A 177 1.84 -9.85 -4.25
CA ASP A 177 3.29 -9.69 -4.05
C ASP A 177 3.90 -8.88 -5.21
N ASP A 178 3.73 -7.55 -5.25
CA ASP A 178 3.01 -6.69 -4.28
C ASP A 178 2.21 -5.60 -5.01
N ALA A 179 1.43 -6.00 -6.03
CA ALA A 179 0.63 -5.05 -6.79
C ALA A 179 -0.45 -4.38 -5.91
N SER A 180 -0.89 -5.03 -4.83
CA SER A 180 -1.83 -4.48 -3.85
C SER A 180 -1.19 -3.36 -3.02
N GLY A 181 0.05 -3.50 -2.52
CA GLY A 181 0.78 -2.43 -1.81
C GLY A 181 1.05 -1.21 -2.70
N VAL A 182 1.38 -1.44 -3.97
CA VAL A 182 1.50 -0.36 -4.96
C VAL A 182 0.15 0.33 -5.20
N ALA A 183 -0.95 -0.43 -5.30
CA ALA A 183 -2.28 0.13 -5.48
C ALA A 183 -2.73 0.99 -4.28
N VAL A 184 -2.44 0.56 -3.05
CA VAL A 184 -2.68 1.37 -1.83
C VAL A 184 -1.90 2.67 -1.91
N SER A 185 -0.61 2.61 -2.25
CA SER A 185 0.25 3.80 -2.37
C SER A 185 -0.28 4.78 -3.43
N MET A 186 -0.72 4.28 -4.58
CA MET A 186 -1.30 5.09 -5.67
C MET A 186 -2.65 5.71 -5.28
N GLU A 187 -3.54 4.95 -4.64
CA GLU A 187 -4.87 5.44 -4.27
C GLU A 187 -4.78 6.50 -3.15
N LEU A 188 -3.88 6.31 -2.18
CA LEU A 188 -3.60 7.34 -1.18
C LEU A 188 -2.99 8.60 -1.81
N ALA A 189 -2.07 8.46 -2.76
CA ALA A 189 -1.54 9.61 -3.50
C ALA A 189 -2.66 10.41 -4.20
N ARG A 190 -3.62 9.71 -4.82
CA ARG A 190 -4.77 10.34 -5.49
C ARG A 190 -5.64 11.12 -4.51
N VAL A 191 -6.07 10.48 -3.42
CA VAL A 191 -6.95 11.12 -2.42
C VAL A 191 -6.23 12.27 -1.74
N MET A 192 -5.00 12.05 -1.26
CA MET A 192 -4.30 13.04 -0.46
C MET A 192 -3.73 14.23 -1.26
N ALA A 193 -3.67 14.16 -2.59
CA ALA A 193 -3.12 15.25 -3.41
C ALA A 193 -3.81 16.61 -3.15
N SER A 194 -5.13 16.62 -2.93
CA SER A 194 -5.90 17.83 -2.62
C SER A 194 -5.73 18.31 -1.16
N HIS A 195 -5.24 17.46 -0.26
CA HIS A 195 -5.14 17.72 1.18
C HIS A 195 -3.79 18.30 1.62
N ARG A 196 -3.73 18.93 2.80
CA ARG A 196 -2.55 19.64 3.31
C ARG A 196 -2.01 19.04 4.61
N PRO A 197 -1.44 17.82 4.60
CA PRO A 197 -0.93 17.20 5.82
C PRO A 197 0.16 18.07 6.46
N ALA A 198 0.29 17.99 7.79
CA ALA A 198 1.36 18.68 8.51
C ALA A 198 2.75 18.16 8.10
N ALA A 199 2.86 16.83 8.04
CA ALA A 199 4.06 16.10 7.66
C ALA A 199 4.17 15.92 6.13
N THR A 200 5.39 15.70 5.64
CA THR A 200 5.62 15.24 4.27
C THR A 200 5.24 13.77 4.15
N ILE A 201 4.61 13.38 3.04
CA ILE A 201 4.24 11.99 2.76
C ILE A 201 4.85 11.58 1.42
N MET A 202 5.50 10.43 1.41
CA MET A 202 6.06 9.81 0.21
C MET A 202 5.26 8.56 -0.11
N PHE A 203 4.63 8.53 -1.28
CA PHE A 203 3.97 7.36 -1.85
C PHE A 203 4.91 6.72 -2.86
N VAL A 204 5.30 5.48 -2.61
CA VAL A 204 6.45 4.87 -3.27
C VAL A 204 6.08 3.54 -3.91
N ALA A 205 6.42 3.37 -5.18
CA ALA A 205 6.53 2.06 -5.80
C ALA A 205 8.02 1.70 -5.90
N VAL A 206 8.48 0.75 -5.08
CA VAL A 206 9.89 0.33 -5.07
C VAL A 206 10.17 -0.75 -6.11
N ALA A 207 11.38 -0.75 -6.64
CA ALA A 207 11.88 -1.78 -7.55
C ALA A 207 12.92 -2.68 -6.86
N GLY A 208 13.02 -3.92 -7.32
CA GLY A 208 14.08 -4.84 -6.94
C GLY A 208 13.96 -5.38 -5.52
N GLU A 209 12.73 -5.48 -5.00
CA GLU A 209 12.44 -6.17 -3.73
C GLU A 209 12.90 -7.63 -3.85
N GLU A 210 12.42 -8.28 -4.90
CA GLU A 210 12.55 -9.70 -5.14
C GLU A 210 14.00 -10.13 -5.41
N GLN A 211 14.89 -9.18 -5.72
CA GLN A 211 16.30 -9.46 -5.95
C GLN A 211 17.19 -9.18 -4.73
N GLY A 212 16.64 -8.58 -3.66
CA GLY A 212 17.38 -8.28 -2.43
C GLY A 212 17.15 -6.88 -1.89
N LEU A 213 15.91 -6.35 -1.98
CA LEU A 213 15.52 -5.06 -1.40
C LEU A 213 16.31 -3.84 -1.95
N PHE A 214 16.75 -3.89 -3.21
CA PHE A 214 17.67 -2.88 -3.75
C PHE A 214 17.05 -1.48 -3.77
N GLY A 215 15.82 -1.35 -4.26
CA GLY A 215 15.15 -0.06 -4.35
C GLY A 215 14.82 0.54 -2.99
N SER A 216 14.34 -0.26 -2.04
CA SER A 216 14.05 0.22 -0.68
C SER A 216 15.33 0.57 0.10
N THR A 217 16.41 -0.22 -0.06
CA THR A 217 17.72 0.09 0.53
C THR A 217 18.28 1.40 0.00
N PHE A 218 18.20 1.62 -1.32
CA PHE A 218 18.62 2.89 -1.93
C PHE A 218 17.80 4.06 -1.36
N LEU A 219 16.46 3.93 -1.33
CA LEU A 219 15.59 4.99 -0.79
C LEU A 219 15.91 5.30 0.67
N ALA A 220 16.06 4.28 1.52
CA ALA A 220 16.42 4.46 2.92
C ALA A 220 17.75 5.21 3.06
N GLY A 221 18.76 4.87 2.24
CA GLY A 221 20.03 5.58 2.20
C GLY A 221 19.92 7.06 1.81
N THR A 222 18.96 7.42 0.96
CA THR A 222 18.70 8.84 0.61
C THR A 222 17.97 9.64 1.70
N LEU A 223 17.32 8.93 2.65
CA LEU A 223 16.59 9.53 3.75
C LEU A 223 17.37 9.49 5.08
N ALA A 224 18.46 8.73 5.15
CA ALA A 224 19.36 8.73 6.29
C ALA A 224 20.07 10.09 6.38
N ILE A 225 19.77 10.81 7.47
CA ILE A 225 20.40 12.09 7.84
C ILE A 225 21.64 11.82 8.69
#